data_AF-A0A6B3GXP2-F1
#
_entry.id   AF-A0A6B3GXP2-F1
#
_cell.length_a   1.000
_cell.length_b   1.000
_cell.length_c   1.000
_cell.angle_alpha   90.00
_cell.angle_beta   90.00
_cell.angle_gamma   90.00
#
_symmetry.space_group_name_H-M   'P 1'
#
loop_
_entity.id
_entity.type
_entity.pdbx_description
1 polymer ?
#
loop_
_entity_poly.entity_id
_entity_poly.type
_entity_poly.pdbx_seq_one_letter_code
_entity_poly.pdbx_strand_id
1 'polypeptide(L)'
;METIVLGIGETLVRDDRHWASWANWLGVPAHTLSALVGAAVAQGRDATDALRVLRPGMDVDEAYLARAAAGRGEHLDESDLYPDVR
;
A
#
# COMPACT_ATOMS: atom_id res chain seq x y z
N MET A 1 -14.39 -24.73 -20.96
CA MET A 1 -13.48 -23.57 -20.91
C MET A 1 -13.17 -23.34 -19.45
N GLU A 2 -11.89 -23.35 -19.08
CA GLU A 2 -11.46 -23.07 -17.71
C GLU A 2 -11.17 -21.58 -17.57
N THR A 3 -11.47 -21.00 -16.41
CA THR A 3 -11.24 -19.58 -16.13
C THR A 3 -10.57 -19.46 -14.78
N ILE A 4 -9.45 -18.74 -14.75
CA ILE A 4 -8.67 -18.48 -13.55
C ILE A 4 -8.78 -16.98 -13.27
N VAL A 5 -9.02 -16.63 -12.01
CA VAL A 5 -9.13 -15.25 -11.54
C VAL A 5 -8.10 -15.05 -10.45
N LEU A 6 -7.28 -14.01 -10.58
CA LEU A 6 -6.21 -13.67 -9.65
C LEU A 6 -6.48 -12.29 -9.03
N GLY A 7 -6.12 -12.13 -7.76
CA GLY A 7 -5.96 -10.82 -7.16
C GLY A 7 -4.75 -10.09 -7.76
N ILE A 8 -4.72 -8.76 -7.65
CA ILE A 8 -3.55 -7.97 -8.06
C ILE A 8 -2.59 -7.81 -6.87
N GLY A 9 -2.99 -7.05 -5.85
CA GLY A 9 -2.24 -6.83 -4.61
C GLY A 9 -1.96 -8.14 -3.87
N GLU A 10 -0.78 -8.20 -3.25
CA GLU A 10 -0.30 -9.33 -2.44
C GLU A 10 -0.37 -10.71 -3.12
N THR A 11 -0.62 -10.75 -4.44
CA THR A 11 -0.79 -11.96 -5.25
C THR A 11 0.08 -11.88 -6.49
N LEU A 12 -0.11 -10.85 -7.31
CA LEU A 12 0.71 -10.59 -8.49
C LEU A 12 1.75 -9.51 -8.22
N VAL A 13 1.40 -8.48 -7.47
CA VAL A 13 2.29 -7.36 -7.14
C VAL A 13 2.65 -7.37 -5.66
N ARG A 14 3.88 -6.94 -5.38
CA ARG A 14 4.39 -6.61 -4.06
C ARG A 14 4.04 -5.16 -3.76
N ASP A 15 3.45 -4.92 -2.60
CA ASP A 15 3.05 -3.57 -2.18
C ASP A 15 4.15 -2.83 -1.39
N ASP A 16 5.36 -3.38 -1.32
CA ASP A 16 6.48 -2.81 -0.56
C ASP A 16 6.83 -1.39 -1.03
N ARG A 17 6.86 -1.13 -2.33
CA ARG A 17 7.08 0.20 -2.90
C ARG A 17 5.93 1.17 -2.59
N HIS A 18 4.69 0.69 -2.68
CA HIS A 18 3.52 1.49 -2.36
C HIS A 18 3.55 1.98 -0.90
N TRP A 19 3.76 1.05 0.03
CA TRP A 19 3.85 1.36 1.46
C TRP A 19 5.11 2.15 1.80
N ALA A 20 6.26 1.89 1.17
CA ALA A 20 7.46 2.71 1.36
C ALA A 20 7.23 4.17 0.93
N SER A 21 6.48 4.40 -0.15
CA SER A 21 6.11 5.74 -0.60
C SER A 21 5.19 6.46 0.40
N TRP A 22 4.24 5.74 1.02
CA TRP A 22 3.44 6.26 2.15
C TRP A 22 4.30 6.62 3.35
N ALA A 23 5.24 5.74 3.73
CA ALA A 23 6.13 5.98 4.86
C ALA A 23 6.98 7.24 4.64
N ASN A 24 7.53 7.41 3.43
CA ASN A 24 8.27 8.61 3.04
C ASN A 24 7.39 9.87 3.12
N TRP A 25 6.16 9.80 2.61
CA TRP A 25 5.21 10.92 2.65
C TRP A 25 4.87 11.35 4.09
N LEU A 26 4.66 10.40 4.99
CA LEU A 26 4.34 10.67 6.39
C LEU A 26 5.55 10.97 7.27
N GLY A 27 6.77 10.80 6.74
CA GLY A 27 8.01 11.01 7.49
C GLY A 27 8.27 9.95 8.55
N VAL A 28 7.86 8.70 8.32
CA VAL A 28 8.01 7.58 9.26
C VAL A 28 8.90 6.47 8.68
N PRO A 29 9.51 5.61 9.50
CA PRO A 29 10.26 4.46 8.98
C PRO A 29 9.36 3.49 8.21
N ALA A 30 9.83 3.00 7.06
CA ALA A 30 9.08 2.05 6.23
C ALA A 30 8.68 0.79 7.02
N HIS A 31 9.59 0.22 7.80
CA HIS A 31 9.31 -0.95 8.64
C HIS A 31 8.20 -0.69 9.66
N THR A 32 8.12 0.51 10.24
CA THR A 32 7.04 0.87 11.17
C THR A 32 5.69 0.86 10.46
N LEU A 33 5.61 1.45 9.27
CA LEU A 33 4.37 1.43 8.49
C LEU A 33 4.02 0.00 8.05
N SER A 34 4.97 -0.77 7.52
CA SER A 34 4.74 -2.18 7.13
C SER A 34 4.23 -3.03 8.30
N ALA A 35 4.77 -2.84 9.51
CA ALA A 35 4.29 -3.55 10.69
C ALA A 35 2.85 -3.18 11.06
N LEU A 36 2.46 -1.91 10.94
CA LEU A 36 1.10 -1.45 11.21
C LEU A 36 0.12 -1.92 10.13
N VAL A 37 0.52 -1.92 8.86
CA VAL A 37 -0.25 -2.49 7.75
C VAL A 37 -0.50 -3.98 8.00
N GLY A 38 0.55 -4.75 8.31
CA GLY A 38 0.42 -6.16 8.65
C GLY A 38 -0.51 -6.39 9.84
N ALA A 39 -0.42 -5.55 10.89
CA ALA A 39 -1.32 -5.63 12.04
C ALA A 39 -2.79 -5.33 11.68
N ALA A 40 -3.05 -4.35 10.82
CA ALA A 40 -4.41 -4.03 10.35
C ALA A 40 -5.01 -5.18 9.54
N VAL A 41 -4.26 -5.70 8.56
CA VAL A 41 -4.69 -6.82 7.72
C VAL A 41 -4.93 -8.08 8.55
N ALA A 42 -4.03 -8.40 9.49
CA ALA A 42 -4.20 -9.55 10.39
C ALA A 42 -5.46 -9.45 11.29
N GLN A 43 -5.97 -8.23 11.51
CA GLN A 43 -7.22 -7.98 12.24
C GLN A 43 -8.45 -7.94 11.31
N GLY A 44 -8.30 -8.21 10.02
CA GLY A 44 -9.37 -8.12 9.02
C GLY A 44 -9.80 -6.68 8.72
N ARG A 45 -8.95 -5.70 9.02
CA ARG A 45 -9.19 -4.28 8.75
C ARG A 45 -8.56 -3.88 7.42
N ASP A 46 -8.99 -2.73 6.91
CA ASP A 46 -8.37 -2.13 5.73
C ASP A 46 -6.91 -1.73 6.01
N ALA A 47 -6.00 -1.99 5.09
CA ALA A 47 -4.58 -1.68 5.26
C ALA A 47 -4.32 -0.17 5.47
N THR A 48 -5.15 0.70 4.87
CA THR A 48 -5.06 2.15 5.04
C THR A 48 -5.36 2.61 6.47
N ASP A 49 -6.00 1.78 7.30
CA ASP A 49 -6.16 2.09 8.72
C ASP A 49 -4.83 2.25 9.45
N ALA A 50 -3.76 1.64 8.96
CA ALA A 50 -2.41 1.86 9.47
C ALA A 50 -1.99 3.35 9.41
N LEU A 51 -2.44 4.07 8.38
CA LEU A 51 -2.17 5.50 8.23
C LEU A 51 -2.85 6.31 9.33
N ARG A 52 -4.08 5.93 9.70
CA ARG A 52 -4.84 6.57 10.79
C ARG A 52 -4.27 6.24 12.18
N VAL A 53 -3.60 5.11 12.35
CA VAL A 53 -2.83 4.81 13.57
C VAL A 53 -1.64 5.76 13.71
N LEU A 54 -0.92 6.04 12.62
CA LEU A 54 0.21 6.97 12.60
C LEU A 54 -0.22 8.44 12.71
N ARG A 55 -1.35 8.79 12.09
CA ARG A 55 -1.92 10.15 12.07
C ARG A 55 -3.42 10.07 12.34
N PRO A 56 -3.83 10.06 13.62
CA PRO A 56 -5.25 10.04 13.98
C PRO A 56 -6.01 11.20 13.35
N GLY A 57 -7.19 10.91 12.78
CA GLY A 57 -8.05 11.90 12.12
C GLY A 57 -7.61 12.30 10.71
N MET A 58 -6.57 11.68 10.15
CA MET A 58 -6.18 11.88 8.76
C MET A 58 -7.30 11.46 7.81
N ASP A 59 -7.66 12.36 6.90
CA ASP A 59 -8.42 12.04 5.71
C ASP A 59 -7.49 11.37 4.69
N VAL A 60 -7.70 10.07 4.48
CA VAL A 60 -6.85 9.26 3.60
C VAL A 60 -7.11 9.58 2.13
N ASP A 61 -8.34 9.93 1.78
CA ASP A 61 -8.71 10.26 0.40
C ASP A 61 -8.12 11.60 -0.01
N GLU A 62 -8.20 12.60 0.87
CA GLU A 62 -7.52 13.89 0.66
C GLU A 62 -6.01 13.69 0.52
N ALA A 63 -5.41 12.86 1.37
CA ALA A 63 -3.98 12.57 1.30
C ALA A 63 -3.58 11.84 0.01
N TYR A 64 -4.43 10.94 -0.51
CA TYR A 64 -4.24 10.32 -1.81
C TYR A 64 -4.22 11.35 -2.93
N LEU A 65 -5.18 12.28 -2.94
CA LEU A 65 -5.24 13.37 -3.93
C LEU A 65 -4.00 14.27 -3.83
N ALA A 66 -3.59 14.66 -2.63
CA ALA A 66 -2.40 15.47 -2.41
C ALA A 66 -1.12 14.76 -2.90
N ARG A 67 -1.01 13.46 -2.64
CA ARG A 67 0.10 12.64 -3.15
C ARG A 67 0.08 12.53 -4.67
N ALA A 68 -1.08 12.30 -5.28
CA ALA A 68 -1.21 12.23 -6.72
C ALA A 68 -0.79 13.55 -7.38
N ALA A 69 -1.25 14.69 -6.84
CA ALA A 69 -0.85 16.02 -7.30
C ALA A 69 0.67 16.27 -7.14
N ALA A 70 1.30 15.65 -6.14
CA ALA A 70 2.75 15.70 -5.91
C ALA A 70 3.56 14.67 -6.74
N GLY A 71 2.94 13.97 -7.69
CA GLY A 71 3.60 12.95 -8.52
C GLY A 71 3.91 11.64 -7.78
N ARG A 72 3.27 11.42 -6.62
CA ARG A 72 3.40 10.21 -5.78
C ARG A 72 2.09 9.42 -5.71
N GLY A 73 1.27 9.56 -6.74
CA GLY A 73 0.04 8.79 -6.92
C GLY A 73 0.35 7.30 -7.10
N GLU A 74 -0.71 6.51 -7.20
CA GLU A 74 -0.58 5.09 -7.46
C GLU A 74 -0.01 4.86 -8.87
N HIS A 75 1.03 4.04 -8.95
CA HIS A 75 1.66 3.63 -10.19
C HIS A 75 2.20 2.21 -10.00
N LEU A 76 1.84 1.32 -10.91
CA LEU A 76 2.35 -0.04 -11.00
C LEU A 76 3.18 -0.17 -12.26
N ASP A 77 4.32 -0.84 -12.14
CA ASP A 77 5.16 -1.24 -13.26
C ASP A 77 5.69 -2.67 -13.04
N GLU A 78 6.43 -3.18 -14.02
CA GLU A 78 6.94 -4.56 -13.98
C GLU A 78 7.83 -4.88 -12.78
N SER A 79 8.44 -3.87 -12.12
CA SER A 79 9.27 -4.09 -10.94
C SER A 79 8.47 -4.40 -9.67
N ASP A 80 7.15 -4.17 -9.71
CA ASP A 80 6.26 -4.51 -8.59
C ASP A 80 5.85 -5.98 -8.61
N LEU A 81 5.98 -6.69 -9.74
CA LEU A 81 5.60 -8.09 -9.80
C LEU A 81 6.42 -8.95 -8.83
N TYR A 82 5.80 -9.98 -8.25
CA TYR A 82 6.56 -11.03 -7.59
C TYR A 82 7.46 -11.77 -8.61
N PRO A 83 8.64 -12.25 -8.20
CA PRO A 83 9.60 -12.88 -9.12
C PRO A 83 9.06 -14.10 -9.88
N ASP A 84 8.08 -14.79 -9.31
CA ASP A 84 7.46 -16.02 -9.80
C ASP A 84 6.18 -15.80 -10.61
N VAL A 85 5.79 -14.54 -10.87
CA VAL A 85 4.68 -14.22 -11.78
C VAL A 85 5.08 -14.38 -13.25
N ARG A 86 6.38 -14.36 -13.55
CA ARG A 86 6.93 -14.50 -14.91
C ARG A 86 7.22 -15.94 -15.29
#